data_AF-A0A357NDC5-F1
#
_entry.id   AF-A0A357NDC5-F1
#
_cell.length_a   1.000
_cell.length_b   1.000
_cell.length_c   1.000
_cell.angle_alpha   90.00
_cell.angle_beta   90.00
_cell.angle_gamma   90.00
#
_symmetry.space_group_name_H-M   'P 1'
#
loop_
_entity.id
_entity.type
_entity.pdbx_description
1 polymer ?
#
loop_
_entity_poly.entity_id
_entity_poly.type
_entity_poly.pdbx_seq_one_letter_code
_entity_poly.pdbx_strand_id
1 'polypeptide(L)'
;FTIRLPLTLAIIQALLIALGEEKYAIPLSAIDSTIKVNMNDIKTIQNREVILLRGSVIPVVRLEHELQVPEKTRQENEELYIVIVQIGERRAGFLVDELIGQQEIVIKSMGTLLGGIRCIAGATILGDGQVALILDVAALM
;
A
#
# COMPACT_ATOMS: atom_id res chain seq x y z
N PHE A 1 -32.51 -24.40 -14.94
CA PHE A 1 -31.96 -23.21 -15.63
C PHE A 1 -30.72 -22.78 -14.87
N THR A 2 -29.56 -22.70 -15.51
CA THR A 2 -28.30 -22.32 -14.85
C THR A 2 -27.78 -21.06 -15.50
N ILE A 3 -27.79 -19.95 -14.77
CA ILE A 3 -27.20 -18.69 -15.23
C ILE A 3 -25.71 -18.72 -14.83
N ARG A 4 -24.81 -18.68 -15.82
CA ARG A 4 -23.38 -18.42 -15.61
C ARG A 4 -23.09 -16.99 -16.02
N LEU A 5 -22.83 -16.15 -15.03
CA LEU A 5 -22.25 -14.83 -15.27
C LEU A 5 -20.78 -15.01 -15.69
N PRO A 6 -20.28 -14.20 -16.64
CA PRO A 6 -18.86 -14.21 -16.99
C PRO A 6 -18.04 -13.78 -15.76
N LEU A 7 -16.97 -14.52 -15.47
CA LEU A 7 -15.97 -14.08 -14.49
C LEU A 7 -15.20 -12.93 -15.16
N THR A 8 -15.64 -11.69 -14.97
CA THR A 8 -14.97 -10.53 -15.56
C THR A 8 -13.59 -10.42 -14.96
N LEU A 9 -12.58 -10.50 -15.82
CA LEU A 9 -11.22 -10.13 -15.48
C LEU A 9 -11.21 -8.61 -15.23
N ALA A 10 -11.02 -8.20 -13.98
CA ALA A 10 -10.85 -6.79 -13.65
C ALA A 10 -9.36 -6.46 -13.74
N ILE A 11 -9.02 -5.50 -14.60
CA ILE A 11 -7.68 -4.94 -14.71
C ILE A 11 -7.71 -3.59 -14.02
N ILE A 12 -6.76 -3.36 -13.13
CA ILE A 12 -6.57 -2.06 -12.48
C ILE A 12 -5.12 -1.63 -12.62
N GLN A 13 -4.88 -0.32 -12.60
CA GLN A 13 -3.54 0.22 -12.51
C GLN A 13 -3.14 0.35 -11.03
N ALA A 14 -1.96 -0.14 -10.69
CA ALA A 14 -1.43 -0.09 -9.34
C ALA A 14 0.04 0.35 -9.32
N LEU A 15 0.45 0.97 -8.23
CA LEU A 15 1.85 1.14 -7.87
C LEU A 15 2.29 -0.11 -7.10
N LEU A 16 3.27 -0.83 -7.62
CA LEU A 16 3.93 -1.90 -6.91
C LEU A 16 4.98 -1.32 -5.96
N ILE A 17 4.94 -1.80 -4.72
CA ILE A 17 5.86 -1.44 -3.65
C ILE A 17 6.43 -2.69 -2.99
N ALA A 18 7.60 -2.56 -2.39
CA ALA A 18 8.21 -3.60 -1.58
C ALA A 18 8.13 -3.26 -0.09
N LEU A 19 7.92 -4.29 0.72
CA LEU A 19 8.06 -4.28 2.17
C LEU A 19 8.83 -5.55 2.55
N GLY A 20 10.06 -5.41 3.01
CA GLY A 20 10.95 -6.55 3.21
C GLY A 20 11.12 -7.38 1.94
N GLU A 21 10.77 -8.66 2.00
CA GLU A 21 10.84 -9.60 0.86
C GLU A 21 9.53 -9.72 0.07
N GLU A 22 8.48 -9.01 0.49
CA GLU A 22 7.14 -9.13 -0.07
C GLU A 22 6.78 -7.95 -0.97
N LYS A 23 5.98 -8.24 -2.01
CA LYS A 23 5.47 -7.25 -2.96
C LYS A 23 3.99 -6.98 -2.70
N TYR A 24 3.65 -5.69 -2.69
CA TYR A 24 2.29 -5.22 -2.52
C TYR A 24 1.90 -4.27 -3.65
N ALA A 25 0.59 -4.13 -3.86
CA ALA A 25 0.02 -3.26 -4.88
C ALA A 25 -0.92 -2.24 -4.25
N ILE A 26 -0.65 -0.97 -4.47
CA ILE A 26 -1.54 0.13 -4.08
C ILE A 26 -2.29 0.61 -5.33
N PRO A 27 -3.63 0.60 -5.36
CA PRO A 27 -4.38 1.12 -6.50
C PRO A 27 -4.01 2.57 -6.81
N LEU A 28 -3.65 2.89 -8.05
CA LEU A 28 -3.26 4.26 -8.42
C LEU A 28 -4.37 5.28 -8.18
N SER A 29 -5.63 4.85 -8.25
CA SER A 29 -6.79 5.70 -7.97
C SER A 29 -6.84 6.25 -6.53
N ALA A 30 -6.12 5.61 -5.60
CA ALA A 30 -6.04 6.05 -4.21
C ALA A 30 -4.74 6.81 -3.89
N ILE A 31 -3.80 6.92 -4.85
CA ILE A 31 -2.51 7.58 -4.64
C ILE A 31 -2.60 9.03 -5.12
N ASP A 32 -2.29 9.97 -4.21
CA ASP A 32 -2.12 11.38 -4.55
C ASP A 32 -0.70 11.65 -5.07
N SER A 33 0.31 11.19 -4.33
CA SER A 33 1.71 11.45 -4.66
C SER A 33 2.65 10.47 -3.97
N THR A 34 3.90 10.39 -4.42
CA THR A 34 4.98 9.65 -3.77
C THR A 34 6.08 10.63 -3.39
N ILE A 35 6.62 10.52 -2.18
CA ILE A 35 7.72 11.36 -1.73
C ILE A 35 8.85 10.50 -1.17
N LYS A 36 10.05 11.04 -1.22
CA LYS A 36 11.21 10.51 -0.53
C LYS A 36 11.44 11.34 0.73
N VAL A 37 11.70 10.67 1.84
CA VAL A 37 11.95 11.31 3.14
C VAL A 37 13.11 10.62 3.85
N ASN A 38 13.78 11.35 4.72
CA ASN A 38 14.68 10.74 5.70
C ASN A 38 13.90 10.36 6.95
N MET A 39 14.45 9.44 7.75
CA MET A 39 13.85 9.07 9.05
C MET A 39 13.61 10.29 9.95
N ASN A 40 14.49 11.29 9.89
CA ASN A 40 14.38 12.54 10.66
C ASN A 40 13.22 13.47 10.22
N ASP A 41 12.66 13.25 9.02
CA ASP A 41 11.50 14.02 8.54
C ASP A 41 10.18 13.49 9.12
N ILE A 42 10.18 12.24 9.63
CA ILE A 42 9.05 11.62 10.33
C ILE A 42 9.08 12.09 11.78
N LYS A 43 8.01 12.77 12.20
CA LYS A 43 7.88 13.31 13.56
C LYS A 43 6.77 12.58 14.31
N THR A 44 6.86 12.55 15.64
CA THR A 44 5.80 11.98 16.47
C THR A 44 5.04 13.10 17.17
N ILE A 45 3.72 13.18 16.95
CA ILE A 45 2.80 14.11 17.63
C ILE A 45 1.71 13.27 18.28
N GLN A 46 1.49 13.44 19.60
CA GLN A 46 0.47 12.69 20.35
C GLN A 46 0.55 11.16 20.12
N ASN A 47 1.78 10.63 20.09
CA ASN A 47 2.05 9.20 19.86
C ASN A 47 1.64 8.68 18.47
N ARG A 48 1.52 9.56 17.47
CA ARG A 48 1.33 9.22 16.06
C ARG A 48 2.45 9.80 15.22
N GLU A 49 2.97 8.99 14.30
CA GLU A 49 3.92 9.45 13.31
C GLU A 49 3.23 10.32 12.25
N VAL A 50 3.89 11.39 11.86
CA VAL A 50 3.40 12.37 10.90
C VAL A 50 4.55 12.93 10.07
N ILE A 51 4.23 13.45 8.90
CA ILE A 51 5.11 14.28 8.08
C ILE A 51 4.45 15.62 7.78
N LEU A 52 5.27 16.63 7.48
CA LEU A 52 4.79 17.92 6.98
C LEU A 52 4.91 17.95 5.45
N LEU A 53 3.79 17.83 4.75
CA LEU A 53 3.74 17.91 3.30
C LEU A 53 3.07 19.22 2.88
N ARG A 54 3.87 20.15 2.32
CA ARG A 54 3.39 21.46 1.83
C ARG A 54 2.53 22.22 2.86
N GLY A 55 2.96 22.21 4.12
CA GLY A 55 2.27 22.86 5.23
C GLY A 55 1.08 22.08 5.81
N SER A 56 0.71 20.93 5.24
CA SER A 56 -0.28 20.01 5.81
C SER A 56 0.41 18.93 6.64
N VAL A 57 -0.15 18.62 7.82
CA VAL A 57 0.29 17.47 8.63
C VAL A 57 -0.39 16.22 8.10
N ILE A 58 0.38 15.25 7.63
CA ILE A 58 -0.12 13.98 7.09
C ILE A 58 0.28 12.86 8.07
N PRO A 59 -0.67 12.07 8.58
CA PRO A 59 -0.36 10.91 9.41
C PRO A 59 0.38 9.86 8.60
N VAL A 60 1.39 9.24 9.20
CA VAL A 60 2.15 8.14 8.60
C VAL A 60 1.67 6.81 9.19
N VAL A 61 1.40 5.86 8.30
CA VAL A 61 1.08 4.48 8.62
C VAL A 61 2.26 3.62 8.22
N ARG A 62 2.80 2.87 9.19
CA ARG A 62 3.84 1.87 8.95
C ARG A 62 3.20 0.59 8.44
N LEU A 63 3.24 0.38 7.13
CA LEU A 63 2.62 -0.79 6.52
C LEU A 63 3.23 -2.11 7.01
N GLU A 64 4.52 -2.10 7.36
CA GLU A 64 5.18 -3.26 7.99
C GLU A 64 4.45 -3.74 9.25
N HIS A 65 3.91 -2.83 10.06
CA HIS A 65 3.13 -3.17 11.27
C HIS A 65 1.74 -3.69 10.93
N GLU A 66 1.03 -3.00 10.05
CA GLU A 66 -0.34 -3.35 9.66
C GLU A 66 -0.42 -4.67 8.89
N LEU A 67 0.64 -5.01 8.17
CA LEU A 67 0.74 -6.23 7.35
C LEU A 67 1.54 -7.35 8.05
N GLN A 68 2.01 -7.12 9.29
CA GLN A 68 2.80 -8.08 10.07
C GLN A 68 4.08 -8.53 9.36
N VAL A 69 4.67 -7.65 8.56
CA VAL A 69 5.97 -7.87 7.89
C VAL A 69 7.07 -7.65 8.93
N PRO A 70 8.07 -8.55 9.04
CA PRO A 70 9.20 -8.36 9.95
C PRO A 70 9.86 -6.99 9.74
N GLU A 71 10.03 -6.24 10.82
CA GLU A 71 10.70 -4.95 10.76
C GLU A 71 12.14 -5.10 10.25
N LYS A 72 12.50 -4.28 9.29
CA LYS A 72 13.89 -4.13 8.86
C LYS A 72 14.58 -3.16 9.82
N THR A 73 15.79 -3.52 10.27
CA THR A 73 16.64 -2.57 11.01
C THR A 73 17.03 -1.42 10.07
N ARG A 74 16.39 -0.26 10.26
CA ARG A 74 16.64 0.94 9.44
C ARG A 74 17.85 1.71 9.96
N GLN A 75 18.70 2.20 9.06
CA GLN A 75 19.83 3.07 9.43
C GLN A 75 19.37 4.53 9.54
N GLU A 76 20.04 5.34 10.37
CA GLU A 76 19.68 6.76 10.61
C GLU A 76 19.67 7.63 9.34
N ASN A 77 20.38 7.22 8.28
CA ASN A 77 20.45 7.90 6.99
C ASN A 77 19.81 7.10 5.84
N GLU A 78 18.99 6.09 6.14
CA GLU A 78 18.28 5.35 5.09
C GLU A 78 17.18 6.24 4.51
N GLU A 79 17.22 6.45 3.19
CA GLU A 79 16.16 7.16 2.50
C GLU A 79 14.94 6.25 2.38
N LEU A 80 13.78 6.75 2.81
CA LEU A 80 12.53 6.03 2.84
C LEU A 80 11.55 6.62 1.83
N TYR A 81 10.62 5.79 1.36
CA TYR A 81 9.54 6.25 0.50
C TYR A 81 8.24 6.31 1.28
N ILE A 82 7.49 7.38 1.05
CA ILE A 82 6.12 7.50 1.54
C ILE A 82 5.19 7.65 0.34
N VAL A 83 4.21 6.76 0.24
CA VAL A 83 3.10 6.85 -0.71
C VAL A 83 1.96 7.61 -0.05
N ILE A 84 1.69 8.82 -0.51
CA ILE A 84 0.57 9.64 -0.05
C ILE A 84 -0.70 9.12 -0.70
N VAL A 85 -1.61 8.62 0.13
CA VAL A 85 -2.91 8.11 -0.29
C VAL A 85 -4.04 9.03 0.17
N GLN A 86 -5.12 9.05 -0.59
CA GLN A 86 -6.29 9.87 -0.31
C GLN A 86 -7.59 9.12 -0.60
N ILE A 87 -8.51 9.19 0.38
CA ILE A 87 -9.88 8.70 0.24
C ILE A 87 -10.83 9.79 0.74
N GLY A 88 -11.59 10.37 -0.19
CA GLY A 88 -12.36 11.58 0.06
C GLY A 88 -11.43 12.72 0.52
N GLU A 89 -11.71 13.30 1.68
CA GLU A 89 -10.91 14.36 2.30
C GLU A 89 -9.80 13.83 3.24
N ARG A 90 -9.78 12.52 3.52
CA ARG A 90 -8.79 11.92 4.41
C ARG A 90 -7.52 11.63 3.62
N ARG A 91 -6.36 11.96 4.18
CA ARG A 91 -5.03 11.67 3.62
C ARG A 91 -4.17 10.92 4.64
N ALA A 92 -3.35 10.00 4.16
CA ALA A 92 -2.34 9.30 4.96
C ALA A 92 -1.08 9.07 4.11
N GLY A 93 0.06 8.89 4.76
CA GLY A 93 1.31 8.48 4.14
C GLY A 93 1.61 7.04 4.50
N PHE A 94 1.74 6.17 3.51
CA PHE A 94 2.16 4.78 3.72
C PHE A 94 3.68 4.69 3.59
N LEU A 95 4.35 4.36 4.68
CA LEU A 95 5.79 4.14 4.69
C LEU A 95 6.10 2.80 4.01
N VAL A 96 6.99 2.84 3.01
CA VAL A 96 7.41 1.66 2.25
C VAL A 96 8.92 1.65 2.04
N ASP A 97 9.46 0.48 1.74
CA ASP A 97 10.91 0.30 1.55
C ASP A 97 11.34 0.69 0.14
N GLU A 98 10.54 0.32 -0.87
CA GLU A 98 10.85 0.61 -2.27
C GLU A 98 9.59 0.84 -3.12
N LEU A 99 9.71 1.70 -4.12
CA LEU A 99 8.73 1.86 -5.19
C LEU A 99 9.22 1.08 -6.42
N ILE A 100 8.61 -0.07 -6.68
CA ILE A 100 9.03 -0.95 -7.78
C ILE A 100 8.61 -0.35 -9.14
N GLY A 101 7.40 0.19 -9.22
CA GLY A 101 6.89 0.83 -10.43
C GLY A 101 5.40 0.67 -10.64
N GLN A 102 4.88 1.32 -11.67
CA GLN A 102 3.47 1.24 -12.02
C GLN A 102 3.21 0.08 -12.99
N GLN A 103 2.15 -0.68 -12.75
CA GLN A 103 1.77 -1.79 -13.61
C GLN A 103 0.25 -1.96 -13.68
N GLU A 104 -0.23 -2.43 -14.83
CA GLU A 104 -1.58 -3.01 -14.93
C GLU A 104 -1.57 -4.43 -14.35
N ILE A 105 -2.49 -4.67 -13.42
CA ILE A 105 -2.61 -5.94 -12.71
C ILE A 105 -4.02 -6.50 -12.82
N VAL A 106 -4.11 -7.83 -12.83
CA VAL A 106 -5.38 -8.54 -12.83
C VAL A 106 -5.77 -8.82 -11.39
N ILE A 107 -6.84 -8.17 -10.91
CA ILE A 107 -7.36 -8.48 -9.59
C ILE A 107 -8.05 -9.84 -9.60
N LYS A 108 -7.56 -10.74 -8.76
CA LYS A 108 -8.26 -11.97 -8.41
C LYS A 108 -8.90 -11.76 -7.06
N SER A 109 -10.23 -11.76 -7.03
CA SER A 109 -10.97 -11.86 -5.78
C SER A 109 -10.66 -13.23 -5.17
N MET A 110 -10.07 -13.26 -3.98
CA MET A 110 -9.62 -14.49 -3.33
C MET A 110 -10.72 -15.18 -2.50
N GLY A 111 -12.00 -14.82 -2.71
CA GLY A 111 -13.14 -15.44 -2.03
C GLY A 111 -13.07 -15.35 -0.50
N THR A 112 -13.69 -16.30 0.20
CA THR A 112 -13.74 -16.35 1.67
C THR A 112 -12.38 -16.58 2.36
N LEU A 113 -11.32 -16.95 1.62
CA LEU A 113 -9.98 -17.19 2.16
C LEU A 113 -9.31 -15.92 2.71
N LEU A 114 -9.63 -14.74 2.14
CA LEU A 114 -9.10 -13.46 2.61
C LEU A 114 -10.16 -12.55 3.24
N GLY A 115 -11.42 -12.98 3.35
CA GLY A 115 -12.51 -12.19 3.94
C GLY A 115 -12.29 -11.78 5.41
N GLY A 116 -11.22 -12.24 6.05
CA GLY A 116 -10.79 -11.83 7.40
C GLY A 116 -9.57 -10.92 7.46
N ILE A 117 -8.83 -10.69 6.38
CA ILE A 117 -7.64 -9.82 6.40
C ILE A 117 -8.06 -8.40 6.06
N ARG A 118 -8.28 -7.60 7.10
CA ARG A 118 -8.87 -6.24 6.99
C ARG A 118 -8.14 -5.33 6.01
N CYS A 119 -6.84 -5.48 5.81
CA CYS A 119 -6.00 -4.60 5.01
C CYS A 119 -5.82 -5.02 3.54
N ILE A 120 -6.45 -6.11 3.07
CA ILE A 120 -6.22 -6.67 1.72
C ILE A 120 -7.52 -6.71 0.91
N ALA A 121 -7.53 -6.02 -0.23
CA ALA A 121 -8.65 -5.98 -1.17
C ALA A 121 -8.66 -7.17 -2.16
N GLY A 122 -7.51 -7.79 -2.38
CA GLY A 122 -7.36 -8.92 -3.30
C GLY A 122 -5.90 -9.31 -3.53
N ALA A 123 -5.65 -10.10 -4.56
CA ALA A 123 -4.30 -10.47 -4.96
C ALA A 123 -4.16 -10.49 -6.48
N THR A 124 -2.93 -10.37 -6.97
CA THR A 124 -2.58 -10.51 -8.38
C THR A 124 -1.38 -11.44 -8.52
N ILE A 125 -1.26 -12.06 -9.70
CA ILE A 125 -0.02 -12.73 -10.13
C ILE A 125 0.71 -11.76 -11.06
N LEU A 126 1.96 -11.46 -10.76
CA LEU A 126 2.82 -10.58 -11.53
C LEU A 126 3.41 -11.30 -12.76
N GLY A 127 4.03 -10.54 -13.67
CA GLY A 127 4.62 -11.09 -14.89
C GLY A 127 5.79 -12.07 -14.65
N ASP A 128 6.42 -11.99 -13.48
CA ASP A 128 7.46 -12.91 -13.00
C ASP A 128 6.91 -14.16 -12.27
N GLY A 129 5.58 -14.28 -12.19
CA GLY A 129 4.89 -15.37 -11.50
C GLY A 129 4.77 -15.20 -9.98
N GLN A 130 5.34 -14.15 -9.40
CA GLN A 130 5.19 -13.86 -7.97
C GLN A 130 3.79 -13.34 -7.67
N VAL A 131 3.32 -13.58 -6.44
CA VAL A 131 2.04 -13.05 -5.96
C VAL A 131 2.27 -11.70 -5.30
N ALA A 132 1.43 -10.72 -5.62
CA ALA A 132 1.37 -9.46 -4.89
C ALA A 132 -0.03 -9.27 -4.30
N LEU A 133 -0.09 -8.83 -3.04
CA LEU A 133 -1.34 -8.52 -2.36
C LEU A 133 -1.75 -7.07 -2.66
N ILE A 134 -3.02 -6.86 -2.97
CA ILE A 134 -3.59 -5.54 -3.27
C ILE A 134 -4.13 -4.95 -1.97
N LEU A 135 -3.62 -3.79 -1.58
CA LEU A 135 -3.98 -3.16 -0.31
C LEU A 135 -5.39 -2.57 -0.36
N ASP A 136 -6.17 -2.80 0.70
CA ASP A 136 -7.37 -2.03 1.00
C ASP A 136 -6.96 -0.73 1.70
N VAL A 137 -6.79 0.32 0.90
CA VAL A 137 -6.36 1.63 1.38
C VAL A 137 -7.35 2.23 2.39
N ALA A 138 -8.65 1.96 2.24
CA ALA A 138 -9.67 2.48 3.15
C ALA A 138 -9.56 1.87 4.55
N ALA A 139 -9.26 0.58 4.62
CA ALA A 139 -9.09 -0.13 5.88
C ALA A 139 -7.78 0.24 6.61
N LEU A 140 -6.77 0.73 5.88
CA LEU A 140 -5.47 1.13 6.40
C LEU A 140 -5.39 2.61 6.83
N MET A 141 -6.45 3.40 6.64
CA MET A 141 -6.51 4.85 6.93
C MET A 141 -7.37 5.23 8.13
#